data_AF-A0A0X8GKB0-F1
#
_entry.id   AF-A0A0X8GKB0-F1
#
_cell.length_a   1.000
_cell.length_b   1.000
_cell.length_c   1.000
_cell.angle_alpha   90.00
_cell.angle_beta   90.00
_cell.angle_gamma   90.00
#
_symmetry.space_group_name_H-M   'P 1'
#
loop_
_entity.id
_entity.type
_entity.pdbx_description
1 polymer ?
#
loop_
_entity_poly.entity_id
_entity_poly.type
_entity_poly.pdbx_seq_one_letter_code
_entity_poly.pdbx_strand_id
1 'polypeptide(L)'
;MMMLSGVERKQLVVKTLFALSTLLVLGCSAHAAVKPEIFSCPRLTNESGHLERASGIDLFSGPPSELAQLKPDNAETANRGPLFWTMGPSQYDYWYVCIYKRSNTKQEFKLPKVYERCTNISSGKGFDRLKCK
;
A
#
# COMPACT_ATOMS: atom_id res chain seq x y z
N MET A 1 -5.54 80.04 -23.29
CA MET A 1 -6.89 80.60 -23.11
C MET A 1 -7.88 79.58 -23.65
N MET A 2 -8.72 79.10 -22.74
CA MET A 2 -9.95 78.30 -22.81
C MET A 2 -10.61 77.89 -24.15
N MET A 3 -11.29 76.73 -24.06
CA MET A 3 -12.50 76.21 -24.77
C MET A 3 -12.22 75.11 -25.82
N LEU A 4 -12.48 73.83 -25.52
CA LEU A 4 -13.77 73.08 -25.42
C LEU A 4 -14.43 72.84 -26.79
N SER A 5 -14.53 71.57 -27.23
CA SER A 5 -15.82 70.85 -27.43
C SER A 5 -15.76 69.68 -28.41
N GLY A 6 -16.41 68.58 -28.02
CA GLY A 6 -17.07 67.61 -28.93
C GLY A 6 -16.27 66.34 -29.26
N VAL A 7 -16.84 65.14 -29.36
CA VAL A 7 -18.22 64.64 -29.33
C VAL A 7 -18.16 63.12 -29.08
N GLU A 8 -19.14 62.62 -28.33
CA GLU A 8 -19.69 61.25 -28.23
C GLU A 8 -18.79 60.01 -28.43
N ARG A 9 -18.54 59.29 -27.33
CA ARG A 9 -18.43 57.82 -27.38
C ARG A 9 -19.67 57.22 -26.75
N LYS A 10 -20.47 56.59 -27.60
CA LYS A 10 -21.71 55.89 -27.27
C LYS A 10 -21.45 54.84 -26.18
N GLN A 11 -22.21 54.95 -25.10
CA GLN A 11 -22.41 53.87 -24.14
C GLN A 11 -23.01 52.67 -24.87
N LEU A 12 -22.38 51.51 -24.76
CA LEU A 12 -23.06 50.24 -24.93
C LEU A 12 -23.06 49.52 -23.58
N VAL A 13 -24.10 49.79 -22.80
CA VAL A 13 -24.44 49.04 -21.60
C VAL A 13 -25.18 47.79 -22.04
N VAL A 14 -24.51 46.64 -22.04
CA VAL A 14 -25.19 45.34 -22.08
C VAL A 14 -25.17 44.75 -20.67
N LYS A 15 -26.32 44.90 -20.01
CA LYS A 15 -26.73 44.19 -18.79
C LYS A 15 -27.20 42.79 -19.17
N THR A 16 -26.52 41.71 -18.75
CA THR A 16 -27.13 40.37 -18.52
C THR A 16 -26.07 39.46 -17.86
N LEU A 17 -26.08 39.34 -16.52
CA LEU A 17 -26.73 38.27 -15.74
C LEU A 17 -26.06 36.89 -15.86
N PHE A 18 -25.41 36.49 -14.76
CA PHE A 18 -25.30 35.14 -14.19
C PHE A 18 -25.16 33.94 -15.15
N ALA A 19 -23.96 33.37 -15.17
CA ALA A 19 -23.80 31.92 -14.99
C ALA A 19 -22.40 31.63 -14.45
N LEU A 20 -22.19 31.79 -13.13
CA LEU A 20 -21.17 31.02 -12.43
C LEU A 20 -21.62 29.56 -12.48
N SER A 21 -21.29 28.88 -13.58
CA SER A 21 -21.48 27.44 -13.69
C SER A 21 -20.28 26.78 -13.03
N THR A 22 -20.29 26.76 -11.70
CA THR A 22 -19.42 25.91 -10.89
C THR A 22 -19.78 24.48 -11.25
N LEU A 23 -19.10 23.90 -12.25
CA LEU A 23 -19.10 22.45 -12.46
C LEU A 23 -18.44 21.84 -11.23
N LEU A 24 -19.26 21.52 -10.23
CA LEU A 24 -18.92 20.60 -9.15
C LEU A 24 -18.76 19.23 -9.82
N VAL A 25 -17.57 18.97 -10.37
CA VAL A 25 -17.19 17.62 -10.76
C VAL A 25 -17.13 16.84 -9.46
N LEU A 26 -18.23 16.15 -9.12
CA LEU A 26 -18.21 15.05 -8.17
C LEU A 26 -17.27 14.00 -8.77
N GLY A 27 -15.98 14.16 -8.49
CA GLY A 27 -14.95 13.18 -8.76
C GLY A 27 -15.26 11.96 -7.91
N CYS A 28 -16.00 11.03 -8.50
CA CYS A 28 -16.20 9.71 -7.93
C CYS A 28 -14.85 9.01 -8.00
N SER A 29 -14.03 9.15 -6.95
CA SER A 29 -12.80 8.39 -6.77
C SER A 29 -13.17 6.93 -6.62
N ALA A 30 -13.27 6.23 -7.75
CA ALA A 30 -13.42 4.78 -7.79
C ALA A 30 -12.13 4.18 -7.21
N HIS A 31 -12.17 3.88 -5.91
CA HIS A 31 -11.14 3.08 -5.27
C HIS A 31 -11.25 1.69 -5.87
N ALA A 32 -10.40 1.38 -6.85
CA ALA A 32 -10.31 0.05 -7.41
C ALA A 32 -9.96 -0.90 -6.26
N ALA A 33 -10.93 -1.74 -5.86
CA ALA A 33 -10.72 -2.72 -4.81
C ALA A 33 -9.59 -3.65 -5.24
N VAL A 34 -8.47 -3.61 -4.52
CA VAL A 34 -7.32 -4.46 -4.78
C VAL A 34 -7.75 -5.91 -4.52
N LYS A 35 -7.67 -6.75 -5.56
CA LYS A 35 -7.98 -8.17 -5.43
C LYS A 35 -6.99 -8.79 -4.43
N PRO A 36 -7.45 -9.58 -3.44
CA PRO A 36 -6.55 -10.24 -2.52
C PRO A 36 -5.57 -11.17 -3.25
N GLU A 37 -4.29 -11.03 -2.96
CA GLU A 37 -3.19 -11.86 -3.46
C GLU A 37 -2.62 -12.73 -2.34
N ILE A 38 -2.14 -13.93 -2.68
CA ILE A 38 -1.55 -14.87 -1.73
C ILE A 38 -0.12 -15.16 -2.15
N PHE A 39 0.82 -14.80 -1.30
CA PHE A 39 2.25 -15.08 -1.45
C PHE A 39 2.60 -16.30 -0.61
N SER A 40 3.41 -17.20 -1.16
CA SER A 40 3.82 -18.43 -0.48
C SER A 40 5.34 -18.49 -0.40
N CYS A 41 5.86 -18.91 0.76
CA CYS A 41 7.28 -19.16 0.93
C CYS A 41 7.68 -20.44 0.19
N PRO A 42 8.79 -20.43 -0.56
CA PRO A 42 9.29 -21.65 -1.19
C PRO A 42 9.67 -22.68 -0.11
N ARG A 43 9.65 -23.96 -0.47
CA ARG A 43 10.28 -24.99 0.35
C ARG A 43 11.76 -25.02 0.01
N LEU A 44 12.60 -25.10 1.02
CA LEU A 44 14.05 -25.22 0.85
C LEU A 44 14.48 -26.65 1.17
N THR A 45 15.64 -27.04 0.66
CA THR A 45 16.32 -28.27 1.08
C THR A 45 17.58 -27.84 1.79
N ASN A 46 17.79 -28.32 3.02
CA ASN A 46 19.00 -28.01 3.77
C ASN A 46 20.19 -28.85 3.28
N GLU A 47 21.37 -28.62 3.86
CA GLU A 47 22.61 -29.34 3.52
C GLU A 47 22.52 -30.86 3.76
N SER A 48 21.64 -31.30 4.65
CA SER A 48 21.39 -32.72 4.93
C SER A 48 20.37 -33.36 3.97
N GLY A 49 19.93 -32.66 2.92
CA GLY A 49 18.94 -33.17 1.97
C GLY A 49 17.50 -33.19 2.49
N HIS A 50 17.22 -32.59 3.65
CA HIS A 50 15.90 -32.55 4.26
C HIS A 50 15.11 -31.33 3.81
N LEU A 51 13.83 -31.57 3.47
CA LEU A 51 12.89 -30.49 3.14
C LEU A 51 12.57 -29.65 4.38
N GLU A 52 12.74 -28.35 4.22
CA GLU A 52 12.44 -27.33 5.20
C GLU A 52 11.29 -26.44 4.74
N ARG A 53 10.41 -26.12 5.69
CA ARG A 53 9.30 -25.22 5.49
C ARG A 53 9.57 -23.92 6.24
N ALA A 54 9.07 -22.82 5.68
CA ALA A 54 9.09 -21.56 6.39
C ALA A 54 8.34 -21.69 7.73
N SER A 55 9.01 -21.22 8.77
CA SER A 55 8.53 -21.21 10.14
C SER A 55 7.83 -19.90 10.51
N GLY A 56 7.97 -18.87 9.67
CA GLY A 56 7.45 -17.53 9.89
C GLY A 56 7.57 -16.69 8.62
N ILE A 57 6.75 -15.63 8.58
CA ILE A 57 6.88 -14.53 7.62
C ILE A 57 6.94 -13.25 8.42
N ASP A 58 7.97 -12.46 8.15
CA ASP A 58 8.12 -11.10 8.63
C ASP A 58 7.88 -10.12 7.49
N LEU A 59 7.46 -8.90 7.84
CA LEU A 59 7.21 -7.82 6.89
C LEU A 59 8.18 -6.68 7.15
N PHE A 60 8.64 -6.01 6.10
CA PHE A 60 9.62 -4.93 6.17
C PHE A 60 9.14 -3.76 5.30
N SER A 61 9.41 -2.53 5.74
CA SER A 61 9.23 -1.33 4.93
C SER A 61 10.58 -0.93 4.36
N GLY A 62 10.87 -1.44 3.17
CA GLY A 62 12.14 -1.36 2.45
C GLY A 62 12.95 -2.66 2.48
N PRO A 63 14.12 -2.70 1.81
CA PRO A 63 14.94 -3.90 1.74
C PRO A 63 15.32 -4.41 3.14
N PRO A 64 15.16 -5.71 3.45
CA PRO A 64 15.44 -6.26 4.77
C PRO A 64 16.89 -6.07 5.24
N SER A 65 17.85 -5.94 4.32
CA SER A 65 19.26 -5.68 4.63
C SER A 65 19.53 -4.27 5.16
N GLU A 66 18.64 -3.32 4.89
CA GLU A 66 18.85 -1.89 5.16
C GLU A 66 17.86 -1.31 6.17
N LEU A 67 16.69 -1.92 6.33
CA LEU A 67 15.56 -1.30 7.03
C LEU A 67 14.88 -2.23 8.04
N ALA A 68 14.03 -1.62 8.87
CA ALA A 68 13.45 -2.25 10.03
C ALA A 68 12.26 -3.15 9.71
N GLN A 69 12.22 -4.27 10.42
CA GLN A 69 11.05 -5.17 10.48
C GLN A 69 9.84 -4.43 11.04
N LEU A 70 8.69 -4.62 10.39
CA LEU A 70 7.40 -4.11 10.83
C LEU A 70 6.82 -5.03 11.91
N LYS A 71 6.48 -4.43 13.05
CA LYS A 71 5.76 -5.11 14.12
C LYS A 71 4.32 -5.40 13.66
N PRO A 72 3.80 -6.63 13.81
CA PRO A 72 2.39 -6.92 13.57
C PRO A 72 1.50 -6.11 14.51
N ASP A 73 0.35 -5.64 14.01
CA ASP A 73 -0.60 -4.82 14.78
C ASP A 73 -1.15 -5.59 15.98
N ASN A 74 -1.28 -6.91 15.87
CA ASN A 74 -1.75 -7.80 16.92
C ASN A 74 -0.64 -8.55 17.65
N ALA A 75 0.61 -8.09 17.61
CA ALA A 75 1.74 -8.78 18.24
C ALA A 75 1.51 -9.13 19.72
N GLU A 76 0.84 -8.25 20.48
CA GLU A 76 0.55 -8.46 21.91
C GLU A 76 -0.54 -9.52 22.18
N THR A 77 -1.40 -9.78 21.19
CA THR A 77 -2.56 -10.69 21.31
C THR A 77 -2.47 -11.90 20.37
N ALA A 78 -1.33 -12.05 19.68
CA ALA A 78 -1.08 -13.02 18.63
C ALA A 78 -1.31 -14.48 19.02
N ASN A 79 -1.32 -14.80 20.32
CA ASN A 79 -1.65 -16.13 20.83
C ASN A 79 -3.07 -16.61 20.45
N ARG A 80 -3.94 -15.72 19.95
CA ARG A 80 -5.35 -16.01 19.62
C ARG A 80 -5.70 -15.91 18.14
N GLY A 81 -4.76 -15.60 17.24
CA GLY A 81 -5.08 -15.43 15.82
C GLY A 81 -3.89 -15.22 14.88
N PRO A 82 -4.14 -15.16 13.57
CA PRO A 82 -3.09 -14.91 12.58
C PRO A 82 -2.49 -13.51 12.76
N LEU A 83 -1.18 -13.40 12.60
CA LEU A 83 -0.50 -12.09 12.58
C LEU A 83 -0.99 -11.25 11.41
N PHE A 84 -1.18 -9.95 11.63
CA PHE A 84 -1.53 -9.03 10.55
C PHE A 84 -0.82 -7.69 10.68
N TRP A 85 -0.71 -7.02 9.55
CA TRP A 85 -0.12 -5.69 9.39
C TRP A 85 -1.09 -4.84 8.59
N THR A 86 -1.44 -3.68 9.12
CA THR A 86 -2.10 -2.61 8.36
C THR A 86 -1.01 -1.74 7.76
N MET A 87 -1.04 -1.60 6.44
CA MET A 87 -0.01 -0.88 5.72
C MET A 87 -0.50 0.54 5.46
N GLY A 88 0.39 1.50 5.67
CA GLY A 88 0.17 2.89 5.32
C GLY A 88 0.90 3.28 4.05
N PRO A 89 0.80 4.54 3.63
CA PRO A 89 1.76 5.11 2.70
C PRO A 89 3.17 5.02 3.31
N SER A 90 4.12 4.48 2.55
CA SER A 90 5.54 4.47 2.89
C SER A 90 6.32 5.05 1.73
N GLN A 91 7.44 5.70 2.04
CA GLN A 91 8.44 6.13 1.05
C GLN A 91 9.26 4.95 0.48
N TYR A 92 9.11 3.77 1.08
CA TYR A 92 9.81 2.55 0.69
C TYR A 92 8.83 1.48 0.22
N ASP A 93 9.30 0.62 -0.68
CA ASP A 93 8.57 -0.59 -1.06
C ASP A 93 8.46 -1.56 0.11
N TYR A 94 7.38 -2.34 0.16
CA TYR A 94 7.23 -3.37 1.18
C TYR A 94 7.85 -4.70 0.75
N TRP A 95 8.43 -5.40 1.72
CA TRP A 95 9.06 -6.70 1.53
C TRP A 95 8.50 -7.70 2.53
N TYR A 96 8.44 -8.97 2.12
CA TYR A 96 8.20 -10.08 3.03
C TYR A 96 9.40 -11.02 3.07
N VAL A 97 9.70 -11.52 4.26
CA VAL A 97 10.84 -12.39 4.51
C VAL A 97 10.35 -13.71 5.08
N CYS A 98 10.67 -14.79 4.38
CA CYS A 98 10.41 -16.15 4.82
C CYS A 98 11.55 -16.62 5.73
N ILE A 99 11.21 -17.07 6.94
CA ILE A 99 12.17 -17.46 7.98
C ILE A 99 12.23 -18.98 8.10
N TYR A 100 13.41 -19.56 7.94
CA TYR A 100 13.65 -21.00 7.99
C TYR A 100 14.46 -21.34 9.25
N LYS A 101 13.77 -21.79 10.31
CA LYS A 101 14.35 -21.98 11.66
C LYS A 101 15.47 -23.01 11.73
N ARG A 102 15.47 -24.05 10.88
CA ARG A 102 16.45 -25.15 10.94
C ARG A 102 17.73 -24.80 10.19
N SER A 103 17.63 -24.17 9.02
CA SER A 103 18.80 -23.75 8.24
C SER A 103 19.31 -22.36 8.60
N ASN A 104 18.59 -21.61 9.45
CA ASN A 104 18.84 -20.19 9.72
C ASN A 104 18.89 -19.34 8.43
N THR A 105 18.28 -19.83 7.36
CA THR A 105 18.22 -19.14 6.06
C THR A 105 17.02 -18.20 6.05
N LYS A 106 17.15 -17.11 5.30
CA LYS A 106 16.06 -16.18 4.98
C LYS A 106 15.90 -16.11 3.47
N GLN A 107 14.66 -15.95 3.02
CA GLN A 107 14.35 -15.66 1.62
C GLN A 107 13.51 -14.38 1.58
N GLU A 108 13.94 -13.45 0.75
CA GLU A 108 13.42 -12.08 0.74
C GLU A 108 12.70 -11.83 -0.58
N PHE A 109 11.51 -11.23 -0.49
CA PHE A 109 10.67 -10.99 -1.64
C PHE A 109 10.04 -9.60 -1.57
N LYS A 110 10.14 -8.87 -2.67
CA LYS A 110 9.47 -7.57 -2.82
C LYS A 110 7.98 -7.79 -3.05
N LEU A 111 7.13 -7.07 -2.33
CA LEU A 111 5.70 -7.02 -2.63
C LEU A 111 5.48 -6.13 -3.86
N PRO A 112 4.70 -6.58 -4.85
CA PRO A 112 4.59 -5.89 -6.14
C PRO A 112 3.79 -4.58 -6.06
N LYS A 113 3.01 -4.40 -4.99
CA LYS A 113 2.09 -3.26 -4.79
C LYS A 113 1.99 -2.96 -3.30
N VAL A 114 1.52 -1.76 -2.99
CA VAL A 114 1.09 -1.41 -1.64
C VAL A 114 -0.31 -1.98 -1.43
N TYR A 115 -0.42 -2.93 -0.51
CA TYR A 115 -1.68 -3.49 -0.03
C TYR A 115 -2.12 -2.73 1.20
N GLU A 116 -3.40 -2.62 1.50
CA GLU A 116 -3.87 -1.98 2.73
C GLU A 116 -3.62 -2.88 3.94
N ARG A 117 -3.66 -4.19 3.74
CA ARG A 117 -3.49 -5.15 4.83
C ARG A 117 -2.87 -6.45 4.36
N CYS A 118 -1.87 -6.91 5.10
CA CYS A 118 -1.31 -8.25 4.96
C CYS A 118 -1.61 -9.09 6.21
N THR A 119 -1.88 -10.39 6.02
CA THR A 119 -2.21 -11.33 7.11
C THR A 119 -1.48 -12.65 6.86
N ASN A 120 -0.81 -13.15 7.89
CA ASN A 120 -0.14 -14.44 7.86
C ASN A 120 -1.18 -15.55 8.06
N ILE A 121 -1.57 -16.23 6.97
CA ILE A 121 -2.70 -17.17 6.92
C ILE A 121 -2.24 -18.63 6.99
N SER A 122 -1.25 -18.92 7.85
CA SER A 122 -0.67 -20.24 8.15
C SER A 122 -1.45 -21.47 7.66
N SER A 123 -0.77 -22.39 6.97
CA SER A 123 -1.33 -23.67 6.54
C SER A 123 -1.28 -24.73 7.65
N GLY A 124 -1.89 -24.48 8.81
CA GLY A 124 -2.11 -25.44 9.90
C GLY A 124 -0.85 -26.00 10.63
N LYS A 125 0.30 -26.10 9.97
CA LYS A 125 1.61 -26.48 10.53
C LYS A 125 2.76 -25.59 10.06
N GLY A 126 2.50 -24.59 9.23
CA GLY A 126 3.53 -23.69 8.68
C GLY A 126 3.00 -22.28 8.48
N PHE A 127 3.74 -21.29 8.94
CA PHE A 127 3.51 -19.87 8.67
C PHE A 127 4.12 -19.51 7.31
N ASP A 128 3.66 -20.18 6.25
CA ASP A 128 4.29 -20.17 4.94
C ASP A 128 3.52 -19.37 3.89
N ARG A 129 2.41 -18.71 4.28
CA ARG A 129 1.57 -17.95 3.36
C ARG A 129 1.15 -16.59 3.92
N LEU A 130 1.31 -15.57 3.09
CA LEU A 130 0.91 -14.20 3.36
C LEU A 130 -0.22 -13.82 2.40
N LYS A 131 -1.38 -13.47 2.95
CA LYS A 131 -2.51 -12.94 2.18
C LYS A 131 -2.49 -11.42 2.30
N CYS A 132 -2.40 -10.72 1.19
CA CYS A 132 -2.47 -9.26 1.16
C CYS A 132 -3.66 -8.80 0.31
N LYS A 133 -4.29 -7.69 0.73
CA LYS A 133 -5.42 -7.07 0.03
C LYS A 133 -5.40 -5.57 0.23
#